data_AF-A0A5B8U4Q1-F1
#
_entry.id   AF-A0A5B8U4Q1-F1
#
_cell.length_a   1.000
_cell.length_b   1.000
_cell.length_c   1.000
_cell.angle_alpha   90.00
_cell.angle_beta   90.00
_cell.angle_gamma   90.00
#
_symmetry.space_group_name_H-M   'P 1'
#
loop_
_entity.id
_entity.type
_entity.pdbx_description
1 polymer ?
#
loop_
_entity_poly.entity_id
_entity_poly.type
_entity_poly.pdbx_seq_one_letter_code
_entity_poly.pdbx_strand_id
1 'polypeptide(L)'
;MADSVRLGCWAAFWGDTSTAVDQILDGSEVDYLISDYLSEITMALLARARAKDPDAGFVPDAIRVIAARLQDIHERGIKVVTNAGALNPAACAQAFRDAAEAAGVPLKVAAVLGDDLTPQADAILGSDPKDMFTGEPLPARPMTMNAYLGARPIAAALAAGADIVVTGRAVDSAVALGPLLHEFGWSDTDYDLLSAGTLAGHVVECGPQCTGGNFTDWDIVPGWDNMGFPIAECFPDGTAIISKPDNTGGLVSPATVSEQILYEIGDPGAYVMPDVLCDWRNIKLESVGENRVRVSGARGSQPPTTYKVTATHANGYRCMTTAAFGGLDAGAKARRAGQALVSRAERLIAKAGFEPLTESSVEVVGAGDTFGPEHRNDAATEAVVKIGVRHPERAALEHFASEFAPMALVAQGMTGYFAGRPRVAPAIAVYHLLIEKASLDVRVLLGDETIPVDIAPGKPGPAAGTPELPDAPSGGVSPISGGFTVPLRRLAYARSGDKGNNANIGVIARRPEFAAVIEEQLTTDRVQAFFQQYLTGGVKRWSLPGLSAVNFILEGALGGRGGTSTLRYDPQGKSFGAMLLQVPIAVPAEWDANGLLTRDAAPAREQSVA
;
A
#
# COMPACT_ATOMS: atom_id res chain seq x y z
N MET A 1 32.39 -0.49 -9.48
CA MET A 1 31.24 -0.61 -8.57
C MET A 1 31.23 0.65 -7.72
N ALA A 2 30.08 1.28 -7.58
CA ALA A 2 29.93 2.45 -6.71
C ALA A 2 30.13 2.06 -5.24
N ASP A 3 30.64 2.98 -4.42
CA ASP A 3 30.79 2.75 -2.97
C ASP A 3 29.45 2.85 -2.23
N SER A 4 28.50 3.59 -2.79
CA SER A 4 27.11 3.72 -2.35
C SER A 4 26.22 4.20 -3.50
N VAL A 5 24.91 4.01 -3.41
CA VAL A 5 23.91 4.54 -4.34
C VAL A 5 22.78 5.21 -3.54
N ARG A 6 22.45 6.46 -3.86
CA ARG A 6 21.43 7.26 -3.18
C ARG A 6 20.16 7.33 -4.03
N LEU A 7 19.07 6.78 -3.49
CA LEU A 7 17.75 6.73 -4.11
C LEU A 7 16.81 7.70 -3.40
N GLY A 8 16.26 8.69 -4.10
CA GLY A 8 15.20 9.57 -3.59
C GLY A 8 13.84 9.14 -4.14
N CYS A 9 12.90 8.75 -3.27
CA CYS A 9 11.57 8.34 -3.71
C CYS A 9 10.63 9.55 -3.77
N TRP A 10 10.14 9.95 -4.95
CA TRP A 10 9.41 11.22 -5.10
C TRP A 10 7.88 11.08 -5.23
N ALA A 11 7.34 9.87 -5.30
CA ALA A 11 5.89 9.67 -5.36
C ALA A 11 5.49 8.29 -4.83
N ALA A 12 4.30 8.23 -4.25
CA ALA A 12 3.71 7.04 -3.64
C ALA A 12 2.44 6.52 -4.35
N PHE A 13 1.74 7.39 -5.09
CA PHE A 13 0.48 7.05 -5.76
C PHE A 13 0.13 8.10 -6.83
N TRP A 14 -0.84 7.79 -7.70
CA TRP A 14 -1.36 8.79 -8.63
C TRP A 14 -2.23 9.85 -7.92
N GLY A 15 -1.75 11.09 -7.92
CA GLY A 15 -2.37 12.24 -7.24
C GLY A 15 -1.59 12.73 -6.01
N ASP A 16 -0.39 12.19 -5.80
CA ASP A 16 0.54 12.65 -4.77
C ASP A 16 1.07 14.07 -5.06
N THR A 17 1.82 14.63 -4.12
CA THR A 17 2.35 16.00 -4.22
C THR A 17 3.30 16.17 -5.41
N SER A 18 3.26 17.35 -6.05
CA SER A 18 4.21 17.72 -7.08
C SER A 18 5.54 18.26 -6.53
N THR A 19 5.64 18.50 -5.23
CA THR A 19 6.79 19.20 -4.59
C THR A 19 7.90 18.27 -4.11
N ALA A 20 7.69 16.95 -4.15
CA ALA A 20 8.65 15.98 -3.61
C ALA A 20 9.99 15.98 -4.35
N VAL A 21 9.97 16.14 -5.68
CA VAL A 21 11.21 16.26 -6.48
C VAL A 21 11.99 17.51 -6.07
N ASP A 22 11.31 18.63 -5.84
CA ASP A 22 11.98 19.86 -5.39
C ASP A 22 12.64 19.66 -4.01
N GLN A 23 11.91 19.07 -3.06
CA GLN A 23 12.46 18.76 -1.73
C GLN A 23 13.72 17.88 -1.83
N ILE A 24 13.68 16.83 -2.65
CA ILE A 24 14.78 15.88 -2.78
C ILE A 24 15.99 16.54 -3.45
N LEU A 25 15.79 17.25 -4.57
CA LEU A 25 16.89 17.84 -5.32
C LEU A 25 17.52 19.03 -4.60
N ASP A 26 16.73 19.82 -3.86
CA ASP A 26 17.22 21.02 -3.18
C ASP A 26 17.80 20.72 -1.80
N GLY A 27 17.33 19.64 -1.15
CA GLY A 27 17.70 19.28 0.22
C GLY A 27 18.61 18.07 0.33
N SER A 28 19.04 17.46 -0.77
CA SER A 28 19.88 16.24 -0.74
C SER A 28 20.66 15.96 -2.02
N GLU A 29 21.68 15.12 -1.87
CA GLU A 29 22.36 14.47 -3.00
C GLU A 29 21.75 13.10 -3.27
N VAL A 30 21.32 12.88 -4.52
CA VAL A 30 20.77 11.61 -4.98
C VAL A 30 21.39 11.24 -6.33
N ASP A 31 21.58 9.95 -6.56
CA ASP A 31 22.04 9.41 -7.84
C ASP A 31 20.84 9.03 -8.71
N TYR A 32 19.74 8.62 -8.05
CA TYR A 32 18.49 8.23 -8.67
C TYR A 32 17.30 8.91 -8.02
N LEU A 33 16.40 9.39 -8.85
CA LEU A 33 15.01 9.56 -8.47
C LEU A 33 14.30 8.23 -8.76
N ILE A 34 13.50 7.74 -7.81
CA ILE A 34 12.60 6.58 -8.00
C ILE A 34 11.12 6.89 -7.63
N SER A 35 10.14 6.24 -8.26
CA SER A 35 8.74 6.44 -7.90
C SER A 35 7.87 5.22 -8.12
N ASP A 36 6.88 5.06 -7.25
CA ASP A 36 5.77 4.14 -7.43
C ASP A 36 4.42 4.90 -7.51
N TYR A 37 3.66 4.63 -8.57
CA TYR A 37 2.35 5.23 -8.81
C TYR A 37 1.19 4.23 -8.77
N LEU A 38 1.47 2.92 -8.78
CA LEU A 38 0.51 1.94 -9.27
C LEU A 38 -0.17 1.19 -8.14
N SER A 39 -1.47 1.41 -7.99
CA SER A 39 -2.38 0.49 -7.29
C SER A 39 -3.37 -0.14 -8.26
N GLU A 40 -4.10 -1.15 -7.82
CA GLU A 40 -5.18 -1.77 -8.58
C GLU A 40 -6.26 -0.73 -8.97
N ILE A 41 -6.49 0.27 -8.12
CA ILE A 41 -7.41 1.39 -8.39
C ILE A 41 -6.86 2.26 -9.52
N THR A 42 -5.58 2.62 -9.45
CA THR A 42 -4.89 3.41 -10.48
C THR A 42 -4.98 2.73 -11.84
N MET A 43 -4.65 1.43 -11.90
CA MET A 43 -4.69 0.64 -13.14
C MET A 43 -6.08 0.63 -13.77
N ALA A 44 -7.14 0.47 -12.96
CA ALA A 44 -8.51 0.49 -13.46
C ALA A 44 -8.94 1.86 -14.02
N LEU A 45 -8.47 2.97 -13.44
CA LEU A 45 -8.71 4.31 -13.95
C LEU A 45 -7.97 4.55 -15.28
N LEU A 46 -6.72 4.13 -15.35
CA LEU A 46 -5.90 4.25 -16.56
C LEU A 46 -6.41 3.37 -17.71
N ALA A 47 -6.98 2.20 -17.41
CA ALA A 47 -7.61 1.35 -18.42
C ALA A 47 -8.78 2.07 -19.10
N ARG A 48 -9.57 2.84 -18.33
CA ARG A 48 -10.67 3.65 -18.87
C ARG A 48 -10.18 4.84 -19.67
N ALA A 49 -9.03 5.41 -19.32
CA ALA A 49 -8.40 6.47 -20.11
C ALA A 49 -7.92 5.91 -21.45
N ARG A 50 -7.14 4.82 -21.43
CA ARG A 50 -6.61 4.13 -22.62
C ARG A 50 -7.72 3.64 -23.56
N ALA A 51 -8.85 3.20 -23.02
CA ALA A 51 -10.01 2.79 -23.82
C ALA A 51 -10.67 3.95 -24.60
N LYS A 52 -10.46 5.20 -24.18
CA LYS A 52 -10.93 6.40 -24.89
C LYS A 52 -9.89 6.97 -25.84
N ASP A 53 -8.63 6.87 -25.45
CA ASP A 53 -7.48 7.40 -26.16
C ASP A 53 -6.33 6.37 -26.11
N PRO A 54 -5.98 5.73 -27.24
CA PRO A 54 -4.92 4.71 -27.27
C PRO A 54 -3.55 5.19 -26.79
N ASP A 55 -3.26 6.48 -26.88
CA ASP A 55 -1.98 7.07 -26.45
C ASP A 55 -1.97 7.39 -24.94
N ALA A 56 -3.13 7.30 -24.27
CA ALA A 56 -3.23 7.38 -22.82
C ALA A 56 -2.90 6.04 -22.14
N GLY A 57 -3.16 5.96 -20.83
CA GLY A 57 -2.94 4.74 -20.03
C GLY A 57 -1.66 4.75 -19.19
N PHE A 58 -0.95 5.88 -19.16
CA PHE A 58 0.15 6.17 -18.25
C PHE A 58 -0.20 7.34 -17.33
N VAL A 59 0.62 7.61 -16.32
CA VAL A 59 0.40 8.69 -15.33
C VAL A 59 0.99 10.01 -15.84
N PRO A 60 0.16 11.01 -16.23
CA PRO A 60 0.67 12.25 -16.82
C PRO A 60 1.40 13.15 -15.80
N ASP A 61 1.04 13.03 -14.52
CA ASP A 61 1.64 13.84 -13.45
C ASP A 61 3.14 13.58 -13.31
N ALA A 62 3.59 12.34 -13.55
CA ALA A 62 5.01 11.99 -13.53
C ALA A 62 5.82 12.79 -14.56
N ILE A 63 5.27 12.95 -15.78
CA ILE A 63 5.89 13.77 -16.84
C ILE A 63 5.99 15.21 -16.37
N ARG A 64 4.89 15.78 -15.88
CA ARG A 64 4.83 17.19 -15.45
C ARG A 64 5.85 17.49 -14.34
N VAL A 65 5.93 16.62 -13.34
CA VAL A 65 6.80 16.81 -12.17
C VAL A 65 8.28 16.73 -12.56
N ILE A 66 8.68 15.72 -13.32
CA ILE A 66 10.07 15.57 -13.77
C ILE A 66 10.44 16.64 -14.80
N ALA A 67 9.55 16.98 -15.74
CA ALA A 67 9.77 18.01 -16.75
C ALA A 67 10.17 19.36 -16.15
N ALA A 68 9.65 19.70 -14.97
CA ALA A 68 9.98 20.94 -14.28
C ALA A 68 11.44 21.01 -13.80
N ARG A 69 12.14 19.87 -13.69
CA ARG A 69 13.51 19.76 -13.16
C ARG A 69 14.47 19.03 -14.11
N LEU A 70 14.09 18.80 -15.36
CA LEU A 70 14.89 18.03 -16.34
C LEU A 70 16.30 18.59 -16.56
N GLN A 71 16.46 19.91 -16.58
CA GLN A 71 17.77 20.53 -16.75
C GLN A 71 18.70 20.24 -15.57
N ASP A 72 18.21 20.38 -14.35
CA ASP A 72 18.96 20.07 -13.12
C ASP A 72 19.31 18.57 -13.05
N ILE A 73 18.33 17.71 -13.34
CA ILE A 73 18.52 16.25 -13.43
C ILE A 73 19.64 15.91 -14.43
N HIS A 74 19.63 16.53 -15.62
CA HIS A 74 20.66 16.32 -16.63
C HIS A 74 22.04 16.83 -16.21
N GLU A 75 22.13 18.06 -15.70
CA GLU A 75 23.39 18.70 -15.29
C GLU A 75 24.07 17.95 -14.14
N ARG A 76 23.28 17.37 -13.23
CA ARG A 76 23.77 16.53 -12.11
C ARG A 76 23.97 15.06 -12.47
N GLY A 77 23.55 14.63 -13.67
CA GLY A 77 23.65 13.23 -14.09
C GLY A 77 22.75 12.27 -13.30
N ILE A 78 21.63 12.78 -12.78
CA ILE A 78 20.66 12.00 -11.99
C ILE A 78 19.83 11.14 -12.94
N LYS A 79 19.68 9.85 -12.63
CA LYS A 79 18.82 8.94 -13.39
C LYS A 79 17.42 8.85 -12.79
N VAL A 80 16.42 8.54 -13.61
CA VAL A 80 15.02 8.45 -13.19
C VAL A 80 14.48 7.05 -13.46
N VAL A 81 13.88 6.41 -12.45
CA VAL A 81 13.18 5.12 -12.62
C VAL A 81 11.76 5.21 -12.12
N THR A 82 10.78 4.91 -12.97
CA THR A 82 9.36 5.07 -12.63
C THR A 82 8.49 3.97 -13.23
N ASN A 83 7.48 3.53 -12.49
CA ASN A 83 6.41 2.68 -13.02
C ASN A 83 5.19 3.49 -13.53
N ALA A 84 5.33 4.80 -13.70
CA ALA A 84 4.29 5.68 -14.25
C ALA A 84 3.80 5.27 -15.65
N GLY A 85 4.54 4.41 -16.36
CA GLY A 85 4.14 3.84 -17.64
C GLY A 85 2.86 3.02 -17.55
N ALA A 86 2.57 2.40 -16.40
CA ALA A 86 1.32 1.71 -16.10
C ALA A 86 0.86 0.76 -17.23
N LEU A 87 -0.19 1.11 -17.97
CA LEU A 87 -0.74 0.31 -19.08
C LEU A 87 -0.18 0.69 -20.46
N ASN A 88 0.65 1.74 -20.53
CA ASN A 88 1.26 2.20 -21.78
C ASN A 88 2.69 2.77 -21.56
N PRO A 89 3.67 1.91 -21.21
CA PRO A 89 5.04 2.35 -20.96
C PRO A 89 5.70 3.00 -22.19
N ALA A 90 5.34 2.55 -23.39
CA ALA A 90 5.87 3.09 -24.63
C ALA A 90 5.43 4.55 -24.86
N ALA A 91 4.14 4.87 -24.69
CA ALA A 91 3.65 6.25 -24.80
C ALA A 91 4.19 7.15 -23.68
N CYS A 92 4.33 6.62 -22.46
CA CYS A 92 4.94 7.36 -21.37
C CYS A 92 6.41 7.70 -21.64
N ALA A 93 7.19 6.74 -22.16
CA ALA A 93 8.56 7.00 -22.58
C ALA A 93 8.64 8.02 -23.72
N GLN A 94 7.68 8.01 -24.66
CA GLN A 94 7.60 9.04 -25.69
C GLN A 94 7.32 10.42 -25.09
N ALA A 95 6.38 10.54 -24.15
CA ALA A 95 6.08 11.81 -23.49
C ALA A 95 7.28 12.38 -22.72
N PHE A 96 8.11 11.53 -22.11
CA PHE A 96 9.38 11.95 -21.51
C PHE A 96 10.41 12.42 -22.56
N ARG A 97 10.50 11.74 -23.71
CA ARG A 97 11.37 12.18 -24.82
C ARG A 97 10.95 13.55 -25.34
N ASP A 98 9.65 13.76 -25.56
CA ASP A 98 9.11 15.03 -26.02
C ASP A 98 9.40 16.15 -25.00
N ALA A 99 9.28 15.86 -23.70
CA ALA A 99 9.62 16.81 -22.63
C ALA A 99 11.13 17.12 -22.59
N ALA A 100 11.99 16.13 -22.78
CA ALA A 100 13.45 16.29 -22.84
C ALA A 100 13.87 17.13 -24.06
N GLU A 101 13.29 16.87 -25.24
CA GLU A 101 13.52 17.66 -26.45
C GLU A 101 13.08 19.12 -26.26
N ALA A 102 11.90 19.33 -25.68
CA ALA A 102 11.38 20.67 -25.38
C ALA A 102 12.27 21.44 -24.38
N ALA A 103 12.89 20.74 -23.44
CA ALA A 103 13.85 21.31 -22.48
C ALA A 103 15.28 21.44 -23.06
N GLY A 104 15.55 20.92 -24.26
CA GLY A 104 16.86 20.96 -24.89
C GLY A 104 17.91 20.05 -24.22
N VAL A 105 17.48 19.02 -23.48
CA VAL A 105 18.38 18.08 -22.79
C VAL A 105 18.45 16.73 -23.53
N PRO A 106 19.64 16.21 -23.84
CA PRO A 106 19.81 14.99 -24.62
C PRO A 106 19.71 13.73 -23.73
N LEU A 107 18.51 13.44 -23.20
CA LEU A 107 18.26 12.28 -22.34
C LEU A 107 17.77 11.06 -23.12
N LYS A 108 18.28 9.89 -22.77
CA LYS A 108 17.86 8.60 -23.30
C LYS A 108 16.75 8.01 -22.42
N VAL A 109 15.60 7.75 -23.03
CA VAL A 109 14.43 7.22 -22.32
C VAL A 109 14.10 5.81 -22.80
N ALA A 110 14.10 4.85 -21.87
CA ALA A 110 13.74 3.46 -22.12
C ALA A 110 12.36 3.10 -21.58
N ALA A 111 11.67 2.18 -22.26
CA ALA A 111 10.43 1.56 -21.78
C ALA A 111 10.64 0.07 -21.54
N VAL A 112 10.27 -0.43 -20.36
CA VAL A 112 10.17 -1.87 -20.06
C VAL A 112 8.80 -2.36 -20.47
N LEU A 113 8.77 -3.42 -21.28
CA LEU A 113 7.57 -4.10 -21.79
C LEU A 113 7.57 -5.58 -21.41
N GLY A 114 6.40 -6.20 -21.55
CA GLY A 114 6.17 -7.64 -21.31
C GLY A 114 5.20 -7.90 -20.15
N ASP A 115 4.81 -6.87 -19.41
CA ASP A 115 3.85 -7.00 -18.31
C ASP A 115 2.41 -7.14 -18.80
N ASP A 116 2.02 -6.45 -19.89
CA ASP A 116 0.65 -6.48 -20.45
C ASP A 116 0.36 -7.81 -21.16
N LEU A 117 -0.40 -8.68 -20.48
CA LEU A 117 -0.88 -9.97 -20.96
C LEU A 117 -2.29 -9.90 -21.55
N THR A 118 -2.91 -8.71 -21.63
CA THR A 118 -4.25 -8.53 -22.21
C THR A 118 -4.36 -9.13 -23.63
N PRO A 119 -3.35 -8.99 -24.52
CA PRO A 119 -3.39 -9.66 -25.84
C PRO A 119 -3.39 -11.19 -25.79
N GLN A 120 -2.95 -11.79 -24.68
CA GLN A 120 -2.86 -13.24 -24.47
C GLN A 120 -4.02 -13.78 -23.63
N ALA A 121 -4.97 -12.93 -23.23
CA ALA A 121 -6.01 -13.28 -22.27
C ALA A 121 -6.84 -14.49 -22.71
N ASP A 122 -7.23 -14.59 -23.99
CA ASP A 122 -8.02 -15.74 -24.49
C ASP A 122 -7.28 -17.08 -24.34
N ALA A 123 -5.97 -17.09 -24.61
CA ALA A 123 -5.14 -18.29 -24.46
C ALA A 123 -4.97 -18.68 -22.99
N ILE A 124 -4.74 -17.68 -22.12
CA ILE A 124 -4.62 -17.88 -20.68
C ILE A 124 -5.94 -18.39 -20.08
N LEU A 125 -7.08 -17.81 -20.49
CA LEU A 125 -8.40 -18.23 -20.02
C LEU A 125 -8.79 -19.62 -20.55
N GLY A 126 -8.26 -20.02 -21.71
CA GLY A 126 -8.43 -21.36 -22.27
C GLY A 126 -7.91 -22.49 -21.37
N SER A 127 -7.01 -22.20 -20.42
CA SER A 127 -6.54 -23.17 -19.42
C SER A 127 -7.37 -23.20 -18.13
N ASP A 128 -8.54 -22.56 -18.10
CA ASP A 128 -9.42 -22.43 -16.93
C ASP A 128 -8.68 -21.99 -15.65
N PRO A 129 -7.93 -20.87 -15.69
CA PRO A 129 -7.18 -20.40 -14.54
C PRO A 129 -8.14 -19.97 -13.42
N LYS A 130 -7.69 -20.16 -12.18
CA LYS A 130 -8.42 -19.79 -10.99
C LYS A 130 -7.73 -18.65 -10.27
N ASP A 131 -8.52 -17.84 -9.60
CA ASP A 131 -8.01 -16.85 -8.67
C ASP A 131 -7.19 -17.55 -7.58
N MET A 132 -5.95 -17.10 -7.37
CA MET A 132 -5.01 -17.77 -6.46
C MET A 132 -5.40 -17.64 -4.98
N PHE A 133 -6.31 -16.72 -4.63
CA PHE A 133 -6.78 -16.53 -3.26
C PHE A 133 -8.14 -17.17 -3.01
N THR A 134 -9.08 -17.06 -3.96
CA THR A 134 -10.46 -17.56 -3.78
C THR A 134 -10.72 -18.90 -4.45
N GLY A 135 -9.89 -19.31 -5.40
CA GLY A 135 -10.10 -20.51 -6.21
C GLY A 135 -11.25 -20.40 -7.21
N GLU A 136 -11.85 -19.22 -7.36
CA GLU A 136 -12.94 -18.98 -8.30
C GLU A 136 -12.41 -18.82 -9.74
N PRO A 137 -13.21 -19.12 -10.77
CA PRO A 137 -12.84 -18.88 -12.15
C PRO A 137 -12.55 -17.40 -12.43
N LEU A 138 -11.59 -17.14 -13.30
CA LEU A 138 -11.35 -15.79 -13.82
C LEU A 138 -12.51 -15.31 -14.71
N PRO A 139 -12.70 -13.99 -14.85
CA PRO A 139 -13.71 -13.42 -15.74
C PRO A 139 -13.37 -13.73 -17.20
N ALA A 140 -14.40 -14.06 -18.00
CA ALA A 140 -14.22 -14.43 -19.40
C ALA A 140 -13.64 -13.32 -20.30
N ARG A 141 -13.73 -12.04 -19.86
CA ARG A 141 -13.19 -10.87 -20.57
C ARG A 141 -12.59 -9.87 -19.57
N PRO A 142 -11.32 -10.02 -19.20
CA PRO A 142 -10.64 -9.05 -18.36
C PRO A 142 -10.49 -7.71 -19.12
N MET A 143 -10.58 -6.60 -18.38
CA MET A 143 -10.28 -5.26 -18.88
C MET A 143 -8.77 -5.02 -19.01
N THR A 144 -8.01 -5.54 -18.04
CA THR A 144 -6.54 -5.53 -18.02
C THR A 144 -6.05 -6.85 -17.48
N MET A 145 -4.85 -7.26 -17.86
CA MET A 145 -4.14 -8.39 -17.27
C MET A 145 -2.64 -8.07 -17.28
N ASN A 146 -2.06 -7.78 -16.11
CA ASN A 146 -0.67 -7.32 -16.02
C ASN A 146 0.14 -8.16 -15.02
N ALA A 147 1.30 -8.62 -15.45
CA ALA A 147 2.29 -9.29 -14.60
C ALA A 147 3.08 -8.28 -13.77
N TYR A 148 3.44 -8.64 -12.54
CA TYR A 148 4.32 -7.83 -11.70
C TYR A 148 5.76 -8.19 -12.03
N LEU A 149 6.37 -7.44 -12.96
CA LEU A 149 7.77 -7.64 -13.31
C LEU A 149 8.71 -7.32 -12.15
N GLY A 150 9.89 -7.92 -12.21
CA GLY A 150 11.00 -7.68 -11.28
C GLY A 150 11.94 -6.57 -11.72
N ALA A 151 13.08 -6.49 -11.04
CA ALA A 151 14.08 -5.44 -11.21
C ALA A 151 15.01 -5.62 -12.41
N ARG A 152 15.12 -6.83 -12.98
CA ARG A 152 16.08 -7.08 -14.07
C ARG A 152 15.89 -6.29 -15.35
N PRO A 153 14.67 -6.08 -15.87
CA PRO A 153 14.49 -5.25 -17.05
C PRO A 153 14.90 -3.79 -16.82
N ILE A 154 14.76 -3.29 -15.59
CA ILE A 154 15.23 -1.95 -15.23
C ILE A 154 16.76 -1.90 -15.25
N ALA A 155 17.43 -2.87 -14.64
CA ALA A 155 18.89 -2.96 -14.64
C ALA A 155 19.45 -3.08 -16.08
N ALA A 156 18.78 -3.84 -16.95
CA ALA A 156 19.13 -3.98 -18.37
C ALA A 156 18.98 -2.64 -19.13
N ALA A 157 17.91 -1.90 -18.89
CA ALA A 157 17.71 -0.58 -19.48
C ALA A 157 18.80 0.42 -19.05
N LEU A 158 19.15 0.44 -17.77
CA LEU A 158 20.25 1.25 -17.24
C LEU A 158 21.61 0.83 -17.84
N ALA A 159 21.85 -0.48 -17.98
CA ALA A 159 23.06 -1.01 -18.62
C ALA A 159 23.16 -0.64 -20.12
N ALA A 160 22.03 -0.50 -20.81
CA ALA A 160 21.96 0.03 -22.17
C ALA A 160 22.18 1.56 -22.26
N GLY A 161 22.35 2.24 -21.11
CA GLY A 161 22.64 3.66 -21.02
C GLY A 161 21.40 4.54 -21.01
N ALA A 162 20.25 4.05 -20.53
CA ALA A 162 19.09 4.88 -20.31
C ALA A 162 19.29 5.84 -19.11
N ASP A 163 18.90 7.10 -19.30
CA ASP A 163 18.86 8.11 -18.23
C ASP A 163 17.51 8.09 -17.51
N ILE A 164 16.43 7.78 -18.25
CA ILE A 164 15.08 7.59 -17.71
C ILE A 164 14.59 6.18 -18.09
N VAL A 165 14.16 5.41 -17.10
CA VAL A 165 13.54 4.09 -17.29
C VAL A 165 12.10 4.13 -16.85
N VAL A 166 11.20 3.83 -17.78
CA VAL A 166 9.76 3.76 -17.55
C VAL A 166 9.31 2.31 -17.61
N THR A 167 8.59 1.83 -16.60
CA THR A 167 8.00 0.49 -16.59
C THR A 167 6.48 0.53 -16.64
N GLY A 168 5.89 -0.60 -17.07
CA GLY A 168 4.49 -0.91 -16.78
C GLY A 168 4.34 -1.41 -15.35
N ARG A 169 3.51 -2.45 -15.15
CA ARG A 169 3.39 -3.09 -13.83
C ARG A 169 4.70 -3.79 -13.45
N ALA A 170 5.31 -3.30 -12.38
CA ALA A 170 6.41 -3.94 -11.66
C ALA A 170 6.01 -4.04 -10.18
N VAL A 171 6.71 -4.87 -9.40
CA VAL A 171 6.61 -4.72 -7.94
C VAL A 171 7.24 -3.40 -7.51
N ASP A 172 6.68 -2.78 -6.48
CA ASP A 172 6.99 -1.41 -6.07
C ASP A 172 8.48 -1.26 -5.72
N SER A 173 9.02 -2.18 -4.91
CA SER A 173 10.46 -2.28 -4.63
C SER A 173 11.39 -2.47 -5.86
N ALA A 174 10.89 -2.88 -7.03
CA ALA A 174 11.73 -3.08 -8.21
C ALA A 174 12.34 -1.77 -8.75
N VAL A 175 11.64 -0.63 -8.58
CA VAL A 175 12.18 0.67 -9.00
C VAL A 175 13.41 1.09 -8.20
N ALA A 176 13.57 0.57 -6.98
CA ALA A 176 14.77 0.72 -6.18
C ALA A 176 15.81 -0.37 -6.47
N LEU A 177 15.39 -1.64 -6.53
CA LEU A 177 16.31 -2.77 -6.73
C LEU A 177 17.00 -2.72 -8.11
N GLY A 178 16.32 -2.24 -9.16
CA GLY A 178 16.87 -2.14 -10.51
C GLY A 178 18.16 -1.30 -10.61
N PRO A 179 18.16 -0.06 -10.10
CA PRO A 179 19.37 0.74 -9.90
C PRO A 179 20.49 0.01 -9.14
N LEU A 180 20.18 -0.64 -8.01
CA LEU A 180 21.17 -1.31 -7.18
C LEU A 180 21.82 -2.50 -7.90
N LEU A 181 21.01 -3.27 -8.62
CA LEU A 181 21.48 -4.36 -9.48
C LEU A 181 22.46 -3.88 -10.55
N HIS A 182 22.19 -2.72 -11.15
CA HIS A 182 23.04 -2.12 -12.17
C HIS A 182 24.37 -1.59 -11.59
N GLU A 183 24.30 -0.76 -10.55
CA GLU A 183 25.46 -0.04 -10.02
C GLU A 183 26.42 -0.94 -9.22
N PHE A 184 25.89 -1.95 -8.52
CA PHE A 184 26.69 -2.90 -7.75
C PHE A 184 26.99 -4.20 -8.51
N GLY A 185 26.38 -4.43 -9.67
CA GLY A 185 26.61 -5.63 -10.47
C GLY A 185 26.18 -6.94 -9.79
N TRP A 186 25.19 -6.87 -8.89
CA TRP A 186 24.66 -8.05 -8.20
C TRP A 186 24.04 -9.04 -9.20
N SER A 187 24.31 -10.33 -9.01
CA SER A 187 23.80 -11.45 -9.82
C SER A 187 22.40 -11.89 -9.39
N ASP A 188 21.75 -12.70 -10.22
CA ASP A 188 20.41 -13.25 -9.94
C ASP A 188 20.38 -14.24 -8.78
N THR A 189 21.55 -14.68 -8.32
CA THR A 189 21.71 -15.65 -7.24
C THR A 189 22.22 -15.03 -5.95
N ASP A 190 22.48 -13.73 -5.93
CA ASP A 190 22.89 -12.98 -4.73
C ASP A 190 21.68 -12.69 -3.84
N TYR A 191 20.93 -13.71 -3.46
CA TYR A 191 19.58 -13.57 -2.90
C TYR A 191 19.51 -12.69 -1.65
N ASP A 192 20.52 -12.75 -0.77
CA ASP A 192 20.58 -11.87 0.40
C ASP A 192 20.66 -10.40 -0.01
N LEU A 193 21.46 -10.08 -1.04
CA LEU A 193 21.60 -8.73 -1.58
C LEU A 193 20.32 -8.29 -2.32
N LEU A 194 19.70 -9.20 -3.10
CA LEU A 194 18.41 -8.94 -3.74
C LEU A 194 17.32 -8.65 -2.70
N SER A 195 17.27 -9.42 -1.61
CA SER A 195 16.32 -9.21 -0.51
C SER A 195 16.59 -7.89 0.20
N ALA A 196 17.85 -7.52 0.37
CA ALA A 196 18.22 -6.27 1.01
C ALA A 196 17.88 -5.04 0.16
N GLY A 197 18.13 -5.09 -1.15
CA GLY A 197 17.68 -4.05 -2.07
C GLY A 197 16.16 -3.95 -2.18
N THR A 198 15.47 -5.10 -2.14
CA THR A 198 14.00 -5.16 -2.06
C THR A 198 13.49 -4.48 -0.78
N LEU A 199 14.11 -4.77 0.37
CA LEU A 199 13.78 -4.15 1.65
C LEU A 199 14.00 -2.64 1.62
N ALA A 200 15.13 -2.17 1.07
CA ALA A 200 15.39 -0.74 0.93
C ALA A 200 14.29 -0.06 0.08
N GLY A 201 13.91 -0.67 -1.05
CA GLY A 201 12.79 -0.22 -1.87
C GLY A 201 11.47 -0.17 -1.11
N HIS A 202 11.14 -1.25 -0.39
CA HIS A 202 9.93 -1.34 0.43
C HIS A 202 9.84 -0.28 1.53
N VAL A 203 10.99 0.11 2.10
CA VAL A 203 11.04 1.15 3.12
C VAL A 203 10.81 2.54 2.54
N VAL A 204 11.31 2.84 1.33
CA VAL A 204 11.20 4.19 0.74
C VAL A 204 10.00 4.34 -0.20
N GLU A 205 9.32 3.26 -0.57
CA GLU A 205 8.05 3.35 -1.26
C GLU A 205 6.97 3.96 -0.36
N CYS A 206 5.80 4.26 -0.93
CA CYS A 206 4.70 4.88 -0.20
C CYS A 206 4.98 6.28 0.38
N GLY A 207 6.04 6.96 -0.09
CA GLY A 207 6.28 8.38 0.17
C GLY A 207 6.75 8.60 1.62
N PRO A 208 6.17 9.56 2.37
CA PRO A 208 6.73 9.96 3.65
C PRO A 208 6.47 8.97 4.80
N GLN A 209 6.03 7.73 4.56
CA GLN A 209 5.66 6.81 5.65
C GLN A 209 6.84 6.48 6.58
N CYS A 210 8.00 6.14 6.02
CA CYS A 210 9.20 5.88 6.85
C CYS A 210 9.83 7.17 7.43
N THR A 211 9.39 8.35 6.97
CA THR A 211 9.78 9.68 7.47
C THR A 211 8.70 10.30 8.37
N GLY A 212 7.79 9.49 8.94
CA GLY A 212 6.84 9.90 9.98
C GLY A 212 5.39 10.06 9.50
N GLY A 213 5.14 9.89 8.21
CA GLY A 213 3.80 9.87 7.62
C GLY A 213 2.98 8.67 8.11
N ASN A 214 1.76 8.92 8.58
CA ASN A 214 0.88 7.91 9.19
C ASN A 214 1.51 7.12 10.36
N PHE A 215 2.51 7.68 11.02
CA PHE A 215 3.16 7.06 12.17
C PHE A 215 2.23 6.96 13.38
N THR A 216 2.37 5.92 14.22
CA THR A 216 1.54 5.75 15.43
C THR A 216 1.59 6.96 16.36
N ASP A 217 2.79 7.48 16.64
CA ASP A 217 2.99 8.67 17.48
C ASP A 217 3.11 9.92 16.60
N TRP A 218 2.06 10.15 15.82
CA TRP A 218 1.93 11.26 14.90
C TRP A 218 2.17 12.63 15.57
N ASP A 219 1.89 12.76 16.86
CA ASP A 219 1.97 14.02 17.62
C ASP A 219 3.41 14.53 17.85
N ILE A 220 4.40 13.65 17.76
CA ILE A 220 5.82 14.01 17.90
C ILE A 220 6.51 14.32 16.56
N VAL A 221 5.84 14.06 15.43
CA VAL A 221 6.40 14.29 14.10
C VAL A 221 6.30 15.78 13.76
N PRO A 222 7.42 16.49 13.51
CA PRO A 222 7.40 17.91 13.17
C PRO A 222 7.06 18.17 11.69
N GLY A 223 6.67 19.40 11.35
CA GLY A 223 6.61 19.91 9.97
C GLY A 223 5.73 19.10 9.01
N TRP A 224 4.50 18.78 9.42
CA TRP A 224 3.54 18.00 8.62
C TRP A 224 3.21 18.62 7.26
N ASP A 225 3.22 19.95 7.20
CA ASP A 225 2.97 20.74 6.00
C ASP A 225 4.10 20.64 4.96
N ASN A 226 5.31 20.28 5.39
CA ASN A 226 6.49 20.14 4.55
C ASN A 226 7.24 18.82 4.85
N MET A 227 6.50 17.72 5.02
CA MET A 227 7.08 16.43 5.40
C MET A 227 8.05 15.94 4.31
N GLY A 228 9.26 15.57 4.70
CA GLY A 228 10.31 15.15 3.75
C GLY A 228 10.03 13.77 3.16
N PHE A 229 10.19 13.64 1.84
CA PHE A 229 10.14 12.35 1.16
C PHE A 229 11.42 11.53 1.42
N PRO A 230 11.38 10.19 1.35
CA PRO A 230 12.48 9.38 1.85
C PRO A 230 13.64 9.25 0.88
N ILE A 231 14.83 9.11 1.46
CA ILE A 231 16.07 8.81 0.75
C ILE A 231 16.68 7.54 1.33
N ALA A 232 17.08 6.61 0.46
CA ALA A 232 17.89 5.45 0.81
C ALA A 232 19.30 5.60 0.24
N GLU A 233 20.31 5.66 1.11
CA GLU A 233 21.71 5.49 0.76
C GLU A 233 22.08 4.01 0.94
N CYS A 234 22.12 3.26 -0.16
CA CYS A 234 22.36 1.83 -0.21
C CYS A 234 23.85 1.53 -0.43
N PHE A 235 24.34 0.42 0.12
CA PHE A 235 25.74 -0.01 0.04
C PHE A 235 25.87 -1.37 -0.67
N PRO A 236 27.04 -1.67 -1.28
CA PRO A 236 27.27 -2.93 -1.97
C PRO A 236 27.08 -4.20 -1.12
N ASP A 237 27.19 -4.09 0.21
CA ASP A 237 27.02 -5.18 1.17
C ASP A 237 25.54 -5.48 1.52
N GLY A 238 24.61 -4.74 0.91
CA GLY A 238 23.17 -4.86 1.15
C GLY A 238 22.67 -4.03 2.33
N THR A 239 23.53 -3.30 3.04
CA THR A 239 23.04 -2.36 4.06
C THR A 239 22.52 -1.07 3.42
N ALA A 240 21.63 -0.37 4.11
CA ALA A 240 21.12 0.92 3.66
C ALA A 240 20.97 1.89 4.83
N ILE A 241 21.07 3.19 4.57
CA ILE A 241 20.72 4.25 5.51
C ILE A 241 19.50 4.99 4.96
N ILE A 242 18.43 5.00 5.75
CA ILE A 242 17.19 5.73 5.45
C ILE A 242 17.29 7.11 6.08
N SER A 243 16.91 8.12 5.32
CA SER A 243 16.95 9.53 5.70
C SER A 243 15.87 10.32 4.97
N LYS A 244 15.89 11.64 5.12
CA LYS A 244 15.01 12.59 4.46
C LYS A 244 15.80 13.85 4.06
N PRO A 245 15.32 14.66 3.10
CA PRO A 245 15.98 15.89 2.73
C PRO A 245 16.16 16.88 3.89
N ASP A 246 17.23 17.65 3.83
CA ASP A 246 17.48 18.76 4.74
C ASP A 246 16.37 19.82 4.64
N ASN A 247 16.15 20.57 5.71
CA ASN A 247 15.14 21.66 5.78
C ASN A 247 13.68 21.22 5.52
N THR A 248 13.38 19.93 5.65
CA THR A 248 12.02 19.38 5.62
C THR A 248 11.52 18.98 7.01
N GLY A 249 10.21 18.85 7.18
CA GLY A 249 9.60 18.19 8.32
C GLY A 249 9.73 16.66 8.26
N GLY A 250 8.99 15.97 9.12
CA GLY A 250 9.08 14.52 9.27
C GLY A 250 10.09 14.08 10.33
N LEU A 251 10.07 12.79 10.63
CA LEU A 251 10.91 12.10 11.60
C LEU A 251 11.36 10.76 11.02
N VAL A 252 12.66 10.52 10.95
CA VAL A 252 13.23 9.21 10.61
C VAL A 252 13.84 8.59 11.85
N SER A 253 13.25 7.48 12.30
CA SER A 253 13.68 6.75 13.50
C SER A 253 13.48 5.25 13.31
N PRO A 254 14.09 4.38 14.14
CA PRO A 254 13.82 2.95 14.07
C PRO A 254 12.32 2.63 14.15
N ALA A 255 11.53 3.41 14.88
CA ALA A 255 10.09 3.22 14.98
C ALA A 255 9.37 3.49 13.64
N THR A 256 9.61 4.64 13.01
CA THR A 256 8.97 5.00 11.72
C THR A 256 9.38 4.05 10.60
N VAL A 257 10.65 3.65 10.56
CA VAL A 257 11.15 2.66 9.60
C VAL A 257 10.54 1.27 9.87
N SER A 258 10.44 0.83 11.13
CA SER A 258 9.85 -0.48 11.46
C SER A 258 8.36 -0.57 11.13
N GLU A 259 7.60 0.51 11.29
CA GLU A 259 6.20 0.55 10.89
C GLU A 259 6.05 0.37 9.38
N GLN A 260 6.90 1.03 8.59
CA GLN A 260 6.88 0.87 7.14
C GLN A 260 7.32 -0.53 6.70
N ILE A 261 8.31 -1.15 7.34
CA ILE A 261 8.73 -2.53 7.04
C ILE A 261 7.59 -3.56 7.23
N LEU A 262 6.67 -3.30 8.16
CA LEU A 262 5.53 -4.17 8.40
C LEU A 262 4.29 -3.81 7.56
N TYR A 263 4.32 -2.74 6.77
CA TYR A 263 3.19 -2.32 5.96
C TYR A 263 2.96 -3.30 4.79
N GLU A 264 1.75 -3.82 4.64
CA GLU A 264 1.32 -4.63 3.47
C GLU A 264 2.17 -5.90 3.17
N ILE A 265 2.88 -6.40 4.17
CA ILE A 265 3.62 -7.66 4.07
C ILE A 265 2.73 -8.87 4.41
N GLY A 266 3.02 -10.01 3.77
CA GLY A 266 2.40 -11.29 4.08
C GLY A 266 3.17 -12.06 5.16
N ASP A 267 3.52 -13.31 4.85
CA ASP A 267 4.48 -14.07 5.65
C ASP A 267 5.86 -13.38 5.62
N PRO A 268 6.38 -12.88 6.75
CA PRO A 268 7.65 -12.15 6.80
C PRO A 268 8.88 -13.04 6.55
N GLY A 269 8.76 -14.36 6.71
CA GLY A 269 9.85 -15.31 6.45
C GLY A 269 9.81 -15.93 5.05
N ALA A 270 8.77 -15.65 4.28
CA ALA A 270 8.56 -16.14 2.92
C ALA A 270 7.87 -15.07 2.06
N TYR A 271 8.33 -13.82 2.13
CA TYR A 271 7.74 -12.72 1.39
C TYR A 271 8.17 -12.80 -0.08
N VAL A 272 7.22 -13.22 -0.93
CA VAL A 272 7.48 -13.57 -2.33
C VAL A 272 7.59 -12.32 -3.19
N MET A 273 8.77 -12.11 -3.78
CA MET A 273 9.00 -11.14 -4.85
C MET A 273 9.41 -11.83 -6.14
N PRO A 274 9.30 -11.15 -7.30
CA PRO A 274 9.70 -11.73 -8.56
C PRO A 274 11.18 -12.11 -8.62
N ASP A 275 12.07 -11.29 -8.05
CA ASP A 275 13.52 -11.52 -8.10
C ASP A 275 14.04 -12.38 -6.93
N VAL A 276 13.31 -12.45 -5.81
CA VAL A 276 13.79 -13.11 -4.59
C VAL A 276 12.64 -13.52 -3.65
N LEU A 277 12.80 -14.64 -2.93
CA LEU A 277 11.96 -14.98 -1.79
C LEU A 277 12.60 -14.43 -0.51
N CYS A 278 12.00 -13.42 0.11
CA CYS A 278 12.57 -12.67 1.22
C CYS A 278 12.24 -13.28 2.60
N ASP A 279 13.22 -13.25 3.50
CA ASP A 279 13.08 -13.49 4.94
C ASP A 279 13.54 -12.24 5.71
N TRP A 280 12.56 -11.55 6.28
CA TRP A 280 12.71 -10.30 7.03
C TRP A 280 12.46 -10.50 8.53
N ARG A 281 12.44 -11.74 9.03
CA ARG A 281 12.19 -12.00 10.47
C ARG A 281 13.28 -11.45 11.38
N ASN A 282 14.50 -11.29 10.85
CA ASN A 282 15.69 -10.91 11.62
C ASN A 282 16.30 -9.56 11.18
N ILE A 283 15.48 -8.65 10.62
CA ILE A 283 15.93 -7.28 10.30
C ILE A 283 16.40 -6.56 11.56
N LYS A 284 17.43 -5.73 11.41
CA LYS A 284 17.98 -4.86 12.46
C LYS A 284 17.91 -3.41 12.01
N LEU A 285 17.51 -2.55 12.94
CA LEU A 285 17.46 -1.10 12.78
C LEU A 285 18.36 -0.43 13.82
N GLU A 286 19.21 0.47 13.37
CA GLU A 286 20.13 1.22 14.23
C GLU A 286 20.06 2.71 13.89
N SER A 287 19.88 3.57 14.89
CA SER A 287 20.02 5.01 14.67
C SER A 287 21.50 5.35 14.54
N VAL A 288 21.87 5.94 13.40
CA VAL A 288 23.26 6.30 13.06
C VAL A 288 23.46 7.81 12.93
N GLY A 289 22.48 8.57 13.41
CA GLY A 289 22.45 10.03 13.37
C GLY A 289 21.02 10.56 13.51
N GLU A 290 20.90 11.87 13.62
CA GLU A 290 19.61 12.54 13.57
C GLU A 290 18.95 12.27 12.22
N ASN A 291 17.69 11.79 12.24
CA ASN A 291 16.95 11.40 11.04
C ASN A 291 17.69 10.40 10.13
N ARG A 292 18.55 9.54 10.69
CA ARG A 292 19.29 8.52 9.95
C ARG A 292 19.19 7.16 10.62
N VAL A 293 18.66 6.18 9.89
CA VAL A 293 18.48 4.81 10.38
C VAL A 293 19.15 3.83 9.43
N ARG A 294 20.09 3.05 9.95
CA ARG A 294 20.71 1.94 9.23
C ARG A 294 19.80 0.72 9.28
N VAL A 295 19.56 0.13 8.13
CA VAL A 295 18.76 -1.08 7.92
C VAL A 295 19.68 -2.21 7.45
N SER A 296 19.54 -3.39 8.05
CA SER A 296 20.35 -4.57 7.70
C SER A 296 19.67 -5.88 8.10
N GLY A 297 20.24 -7.02 7.68
CA GLY A 297 19.84 -8.35 8.14
C GLY A 297 18.80 -9.06 7.27
N ALA A 298 18.45 -8.50 6.11
CA ALA A 298 17.60 -9.16 5.14
C ALA A 298 18.28 -10.43 4.60
N ARG A 299 17.50 -11.50 4.46
CA ARG A 299 17.95 -12.76 3.88
C ARG A 299 17.05 -13.13 2.71
N GLY A 300 17.62 -13.81 1.72
CA GLY A 300 16.89 -14.20 0.53
C GLY A 300 17.13 -15.65 0.15
N SER A 301 16.19 -16.18 -0.61
CA SER A 301 16.33 -17.47 -1.30
C SER A 301 15.71 -17.40 -2.69
N GLN A 302 15.89 -18.48 -3.46
CA GLN A 302 15.43 -18.54 -4.85
C GLN A 302 13.91 -18.27 -4.95
N PRO A 303 13.48 -17.32 -5.81
CA PRO A 303 12.06 -17.04 -6.03
C PRO A 303 11.36 -18.18 -6.82
N PRO A 304 10.02 -18.24 -6.84
CA PRO A 304 9.30 -19.21 -7.68
C PRO A 304 9.50 -18.93 -9.19
N THR A 305 9.14 -19.90 -10.04
CA THR A 305 9.16 -19.75 -11.51
C THR A 305 8.04 -18.87 -12.06
N THR A 306 7.15 -18.36 -11.20
CA THR A 306 5.95 -17.63 -11.62
C THR A 306 5.99 -16.15 -11.28
N TYR A 307 5.32 -15.35 -12.10
CA TYR A 307 4.90 -14.00 -11.76
C TYR A 307 3.49 -14.01 -11.18
N LYS A 308 3.25 -13.15 -10.19
CA LYS A 308 1.88 -12.72 -9.87
C LYS A 308 1.37 -11.88 -11.03
N VAL A 309 0.15 -12.16 -11.47
CA VAL A 309 -0.58 -11.39 -12.47
C VAL A 309 -1.84 -10.87 -11.82
N THR A 310 -2.17 -9.60 -12.06
CA THR A 310 -3.46 -9.02 -11.69
C THR A 310 -4.31 -8.82 -12.94
N ALA A 311 -5.51 -9.36 -12.92
CA ALA A 311 -6.54 -9.11 -13.92
C ALA A 311 -7.68 -8.29 -13.32
N THR A 312 -8.23 -7.36 -14.09
CA THR A 312 -9.37 -6.54 -13.66
C THR A 312 -10.60 -6.82 -14.51
N HIS A 313 -11.80 -6.65 -13.93
CA HIS A 313 -13.05 -6.81 -14.66
C HIS A 313 -14.14 -5.89 -14.11
N ALA A 314 -14.95 -5.32 -15.01
CA ALA A 314 -16.13 -4.55 -14.63
C ALA A 314 -17.23 -5.50 -14.11
N ASN A 315 -17.41 -5.55 -12.79
CA ASN A 315 -18.39 -6.39 -12.13
C ASN A 315 -19.58 -5.55 -11.61
N GLY A 316 -20.40 -5.10 -12.56
CA GLY A 316 -21.55 -4.23 -12.29
C GLY A 316 -21.15 -2.81 -11.92
N TYR A 317 -22.00 -2.16 -11.12
CA TYR A 317 -21.88 -0.76 -10.74
C TYR A 317 -22.00 -0.59 -9.23
N ARG A 318 -21.40 0.49 -8.72
CA ARG A 318 -21.57 0.96 -7.36
C ARG A 318 -21.92 2.44 -7.32
N CYS A 319 -22.62 2.85 -6.27
CA CYS A 319 -22.90 4.25 -5.97
C CYS A 319 -22.65 4.47 -4.48
N MET A 320 -21.83 5.46 -4.14
CA MET A 320 -21.47 5.78 -2.77
C MET A 320 -21.70 7.25 -2.49
N THR A 321 -22.07 7.55 -1.25
CA THR A 321 -22.33 8.93 -0.82
C THR A 321 -22.15 9.09 0.68
N THR A 322 -21.96 10.32 1.14
CA THR A 322 -21.84 10.68 2.56
C THR A 322 -22.74 11.87 2.91
N ALA A 323 -23.28 11.86 4.12
CA ALA A 323 -24.06 12.95 4.69
C ALA A 323 -23.68 13.18 6.15
N ALA A 324 -23.49 14.44 6.53
CA ALA A 324 -23.20 14.83 7.90
C ALA A 324 -24.48 15.20 8.67
N PHE A 325 -24.51 14.81 9.93
CA PHE A 325 -25.56 15.11 10.89
C PHE A 325 -24.93 15.78 12.13
N GLY A 326 -25.55 16.88 12.56
CA GLY A 326 -25.19 17.59 13.78
C GLY A 326 -26.38 17.79 14.72
N GLY A 327 -26.09 17.93 16.00
CA GLY A 327 -27.07 18.08 17.08
C GLY A 327 -27.40 16.77 17.78
N LEU A 328 -28.37 16.82 18.70
CA LEU A 328 -28.76 15.66 19.51
C LEU A 328 -29.10 14.45 18.63
N ASP A 329 -28.64 13.27 19.07
CA ASP A 329 -28.89 11.99 18.42
C ASP A 329 -28.44 11.93 16.95
N ALA A 330 -27.38 12.64 16.59
CA ALA A 330 -26.84 12.64 15.22
C ALA A 330 -26.51 11.22 14.76
N GLY A 331 -25.94 10.38 15.63
CA GLY A 331 -25.68 8.96 15.34
C GLY A 331 -26.93 8.19 14.93
N ALA A 332 -27.99 8.27 15.75
CA ALA A 332 -29.27 7.61 15.48
C ALA A 332 -29.92 8.11 14.19
N LYS A 333 -29.95 9.44 13.99
CA LYS A 333 -30.55 10.08 12.82
C LYS A 333 -29.81 9.70 11.54
N ALA A 334 -28.48 9.73 11.56
CA ALA A 334 -27.64 9.38 10.43
C ALA A 334 -27.86 7.92 10.00
N ARG A 335 -27.90 6.99 10.97
CA ARG A 335 -28.18 5.57 10.74
C ARG A 335 -29.57 5.36 10.14
N ARG A 336 -30.59 5.99 10.73
CA ARG A 336 -31.98 5.89 10.29
C ARG A 336 -32.16 6.46 8.89
N ALA A 337 -31.54 7.60 8.59
CA ALA A 337 -31.56 8.21 7.27
C ALA A 337 -30.90 7.31 6.23
N GLY A 338 -29.73 6.74 6.54
CA GLY A 338 -29.05 5.81 5.64
C GLY A 338 -29.89 4.58 5.30
N GLN A 339 -30.44 3.92 6.32
CA GLN A 339 -31.34 2.77 6.14
C GLN A 339 -32.60 3.13 5.35
N ALA A 340 -33.20 4.29 5.63
CA ALA A 340 -34.39 4.77 4.94
C ALA A 340 -34.12 5.04 3.46
N LEU A 341 -32.96 5.61 3.12
CA LEU A 341 -32.57 5.83 1.73
C LEU A 341 -32.41 4.51 0.98
N VAL A 342 -31.70 3.53 1.56
CA VAL A 342 -31.54 2.20 0.94
C VAL A 342 -32.91 1.54 0.72
N SER A 343 -33.76 1.51 1.75
CA SER A 343 -35.11 0.93 1.63
C SER A 343 -35.98 1.66 0.60
N ARG A 344 -35.80 2.98 0.44
CA ARG A 344 -36.51 3.77 -0.57
C ARG A 344 -36.00 3.47 -1.98
N ALA A 345 -34.69 3.38 -2.17
CA ALA A 345 -34.07 3.01 -3.42
C ALA A 345 -34.56 1.62 -3.87
N GLU A 346 -34.54 0.61 -3.00
CA GLU A 346 -35.06 -0.74 -3.27
C GLU A 346 -36.49 -0.72 -3.81
N ARG A 347 -37.40 0.02 -3.17
CA ARG A 347 -38.79 0.13 -3.66
C ARG A 347 -38.89 0.76 -5.05
N LEU A 348 -38.05 1.75 -5.36
CA LEU A 348 -38.06 2.41 -6.66
C LEU A 348 -37.43 1.56 -7.75
N ILE A 349 -36.35 0.86 -7.42
CA ILE A 349 -35.67 -0.13 -8.27
C ILE A 349 -36.66 -1.25 -8.65
N ALA A 350 -37.33 -1.84 -7.67
CA ALA A 350 -38.35 -2.86 -7.91
C ALA A 350 -39.54 -2.33 -8.73
N LYS A 351 -40.02 -1.12 -8.44
CA LYS A 351 -41.10 -0.48 -9.22
C LYS A 351 -40.71 -0.23 -10.68
N ALA A 352 -39.43 0.02 -10.94
CA ALA A 352 -38.87 0.19 -12.27
C ALA A 352 -38.59 -1.13 -13.00
N GLY A 353 -38.81 -2.29 -12.35
CA GLY A 353 -38.66 -3.62 -12.93
C GLY A 353 -37.23 -4.17 -12.90
N PHE A 354 -36.34 -3.58 -12.11
CA PHE A 354 -34.99 -4.09 -11.87
C PHE A 354 -34.98 -5.09 -10.71
N GLU A 355 -33.98 -5.97 -10.69
CA GLU A 355 -33.69 -6.84 -9.55
C GLU A 355 -33.25 -6.04 -8.30
N PRO A 356 -33.32 -6.63 -7.09
CA PRO A 356 -32.86 -5.97 -5.86
C PRO A 356 -31.37 -5.60 -5.88
N LEU A 357 -30.95 -4.70 -4.98
CA LEU A 357 -29.52 -4.39 -4.82
C LEU A 357 -28.75 -5.67 -4.45
N THR A 358 -27.59 -5.87 -5.07
CA THR A 358 -26.74 -7.03 -4.76
C THR A 358 -25.96 -6.85 -3.46
N GLU A 359 -25.76 -5.60 -3.03
CA GLU A 359 -25.08 -5.26 -1.80
C GLU A 359 -25.49 -3.85 -1.35
N SER A 360 -25.58 -3.62 -0.04
CA SER A 360 -25.68 -2.28 0.54
C SER A 360 -24.88 -2.19 1.83
N SER A 361 -24.30 -1.02 2.09
CA SER A 361 -23.57 -0.71 3.32
C SER A 361 -24.01 0.65 3.85
N VAL A 362 -24.31 0.72 5.14
CA VAL A 362 -24.58 1.95 5.88
C VAL A 362 -23.65 1.96 7.09
N GLU A 363 -22.71 2.88 7.11
CA GLU A 363 -21.71 3.04 8.18
C GLU A 363 -21.75 4.48 8.71
N VAL A 364 -21.83 4.64 10.02
CA VAL A 364 -21.93 5.95 10.69
C VAL A 364 -20.64 6.28 11.44
N VAL A 365 -19.78 7.05 10.78
CA VAL A 365 -18.53 7.57 11.34
C VAL A 365 -18.85 8.59 12.44
N GLY A 366 -18.14 8.51 13.57
CA GLY A 366 -18.42 9.29 14.78
C GLY A 366 -19.43 8.64 15.73
N ALA A 367 -20.12 7.58 15.31
CA ALA A 367 -21.10 6.84 16.12
C ALA A 367 -20.69 5.39 16.42
N GLY A 368 -19.40 5.07 16.32
CA GLY A 368 -18.83 3.77 16.75
C GLY A 368 -18.86 2.63 15.74
N ASP A 369 -19.43 2.82 14.54
CA ASP A 369 -19.58 1.76 13.55
C ASP A 369 -18.28 1.14 13.06
N THR A 370 -17.19 1.91 13.07
CA THR A 370 -15.84 1.42 12.71
C THR A 370 -15.32 0.39 13.71
N PHE A 371 -15.80 0.36 14.96
CA PHE A 371 -15.34 -0.62 15.95
C PHE A 371 -16.28 -1.82 16.06
N GLY A 372 -17.57 -1.63 15.79
CA GLY A 372 -18.55 -2.70 15.85
C GLY A 372 -19.81 -2.31 16.62
N PRO A 373 -20.82 -3.20 16.66
CA PRO A 373 -22.09 -2.95 17.32
C PRO A 373 -21.99 -2.55 18.80
N GLU A 374 -20.99 -3.06 19.51
CA GLU A 374 -20.73 -2.81 20.93
C GLU A 374 -20.20 -1.39 21.23
N HIS A 375 -19.66 -0.71 20.22
CA HIS A 375 -19.16 0.67 20.34
C HIS A 375 -20.18 1.71 19.87
N ARG A 376 -21.40 1.30 19.49
CA ARG A 376 -22.42 2.19 18.95
C ARG A 376 -22.74 3.33 19.91
N ASN A 377 -22.66 4.54 19.38
CA ASN A 377 -23.03 5.76 20.07
C ASN A 377 -24.11 6.52 19.30
N ASP A 378 -25.36 6.09 19.47
CA ASP A 378 -26.51 6.71 18.81
C ASP A 378 -26.77 8.14 19.31
N ALA A 379 -26.30 8.47 20.52
CA ALA A 379 -26.38 9.80 21.14
C ALA A 379 -25.26 10.76 20.70
N ALA A 380 -24.37 10.35 19.78
CA ALA A 380 -23.33 11.22 19.24
C ALA A 380 -23.94 12.54 18.74
N THR A 381 -23.28 13.66 19.04
CA THR A 381 -23.74 14.99 18.64
C THR A 381 -23.33 15.37 17.22
N GLU A 382 -22.37 14.63 16.65
CA GLU A 382 -21.84 14.80 15.31
C GLU A 382 -21.57 13.42 14.72
N ALA A 383 -22.05 13.19 13.50
CA ALA A 383 -21.87 11.92 12.82
C ALA A 383 -21.89 12.11 11.30
N VAL A 384 -21.16 11.25 10.58
CA VAL A 384 -21.22 11.17 9.12
C VAL A 384 -21.72 9.79 8.73
N VAL A 385 -22.88 9.71 8.08
CA VAL A 385 -23.32 8.46 7.46
C VAL A 385 -22.71 8.34 6.08
N LYS A 386 -22.07 7.21 5.82
CA LYS A 386 -21.69 6.74 4.49
C LYS A 386 -22.63 5.65 4.05
N ILE A 387 -23.11 5.77 2.82
CA ILE A 387 -24.04 4.82 2.21
C ILE A 387 -23.42 4.35 0.90
N GLY A 388 -23.26 3.04 0.75
CA GLY A 388 -22.83 2.40 -0.48
C GLY A 388 -23.88 1.41 -0.96
N VAL A 389 -24.10 1.33 -2.26
CA VAL A 389 -24.99 0.34 -2.89
C VAL A 389 -24.35 -0.24 -4.15
N ARG A 390 -24.66 -1.50 -4.47
CA ARG A 390 -24.20 -2.21 -5.66
C ARG A 390 -25.39 -2.79 -6.44
N HIS A 391 -25.28 -2.75 -7.76
CA HIS A 391 -26.22 -3.43 -8.65
C HIS A 391 -25.52 -3.77 -10.00
N PRO A 392 -25.87 -4.88 -10.69
CA PRO A 392 -25.31 -5.23 -12.00
C PRO A 392 -25.59 -4.19 -13.08
N GLU A 393 -26.74 -3.53 -12.99
CA GLU A 393 -27.18 -2.51 -13.95
C GLU A 393 -27.04 -1.08 -13.42
N ARG A 394 -26.45 -0.21 -14.24
CA ARG A 394 -26.27 1.21 -13.94
C ARG A 394 -27.59 1.92 -13.69
N ALA A 395 -28.61 1.64 -14.51
CA ALA A 395 -29.90 2.34 -14.48
C ALA A 395 -30.63 2.15 -13.14
N ALA A 396 -30.51 0.98 -12.51
CA ALA A 396 -31.04 0.75 -11.17
C ALA A 396 -30.42 1.70 -10.13
N LEU A 397 -29.11 1.92 -10.18
CA LEU A 397 -28.43 2.79 -9.23
C LEU A 397 -28.70 4.29 -9.45
N GLU A 398 -29.19 4.67 -10.63
CA GLU A 398 -29.63 6.05 -10.86
C GLU A 398 -30.87 6.38 -10.00
N HIS A 399 -31.70 5.40 -9.65
CA HIS A 399 -32.80 5.58 -8.69
C HIS A 399 -32.30 5.85 -7.27
N PHE A 400 -31.25 5.15 -6.83
CA PHE A 400 -30.59 5.49 -5.56
C PHE A 400 -30.02 6.91 -5.61
N ALA A 401 -29.29 7.24 -6.68
CA ALA A 401 -28.63 8.53 -6.82
C ALA A 401 -29.62 9.71 -6.83
N SER A 402 -30.79 9.56 -7.47
CA SER A 402 -31.81 10.62 -7.49
C SER A 402 -32.47 10.85 -6.14
N GLU A 403 -32.57 9.82 -5.29
CA GLU A 403 -33.22 9.93 -3.97
C GLU A 403 -32.31 10.46 -2.87
N PHE A 404 -31.02 10.64 -3.15
CA PHE A 404 -30.11 11.19 -2.15
C PHE A 404 -30.48 12.63 -1.75
N ALA A 405 -30.78 13.50 -2.71
CA ALA A 405 -31.11 14.91 -2.48
C ALA A 405 -32.44 15.16 -1.74
N PRO A 406 -33.52 14.39 -1.98
CA PRO A 406 -34.73 14.44 -1.16
C PRO A 406 -34.52 14.10 0.32
N MET A 407 -33.49 13.31 0.67
CA MET A 407 -33.25 12.89 2.05
C MET A 407 -32.81 14.03 2.99
N ALA A 408 -32.35 15.18 2.48
CA ALA A 408 -32.01 16.34 3.31
C ALA A 408 -33.22 16.90 4.06
N LEU A 409 -34.44 16.56 3.61
CA LEU A 409 -35.68 17.11 4.15
C LEU A 409 -36.38 16.18 5.15
N VAL A 410 -35.81 15.01 5.47
CA VAL A 410 -36.51 13.99 6.28
C VAL A 410 -36.22 14.06 7.79
N ALA A 411 -35.10 14.64 8.20
CA ALA A 411 -34.70 14.74 9.60
C ALA A 411 -33.92 16.02 9.89
N GLN A 412 -34.18 16.64 11.04
CA GLN A 412 -33.43 17.82 11.50
C GLN A 412 -31.98 17.44 11.81
N GLY A 413 -31.04 18.32 11.43
CA GLY A 413 -29.63 18.20 11.77
C GLY A 413 -28.73 17.74 10.61
N MET A 414 -29.32 17.39 9.46
CA MET A 414 -28.52 17.12 8.26
C MET A 414 -27.97 18.43 7.70
N THR A 415 -26.64 18.58 7.66
CA THR A 415 -25.96 19.84 7.31
C THR A 415 -25.69 19.99 5.80
N GLY A 416 -25.99 18.98 5.00
CA GLY A 416 -25.93 19.02 3.53
C GLY A 416 -25.11 17.89 2.89
N TYR A 417 -24.87 18.04 1.58
CA TYR A 417 -24.16 17.07 0.73
C TYR A 417 -22.83 17.67 0.27
N PHE A 418 -21.71 17.24 0.86
CA PHE A 418 -20.40 17.78 0.48
C PHE A 418 -20.02 17.51 -0.99
N ALA A 419 -20.55 16.44 -1.61
CA ALA A 419 -20.21 16.02 -2.97
C ALA A 419 -21.39 16.08 -3.98
N GLY A 420 -22.52 16.70 -3.62
CA GLY A 420 -23.70 16.77 -4.48
C GLY A 420 -24.39 15.42 -4.73
N ARG A 421 -25.02 15.26 -5.92
CA ARG A 421 -25.66 13.98 -6.32
C ARG A 421 -24.58 12.91 -6.52
N PRO A 422 -24.68 11.73 -5.89
CA PRO A 422 -23.66 10.71 -6.01
C PRO A 422 -23.62 10.15 -7.43
N ARG A 423 -22.42 9.83 -7.90
CA ARG A 423 -22.18 9.34 -9.26
C ARG A 423 -22.14 7.83 -9.26
N VAL A 424 -22.91 7.23 -10.16
CA VAL A 424 -22.80 5.78 -10.44
C VAL A 424 -21.51 5.52 -11.20
N ALA A 425 -20.68 4.62 -10.66
CA ALA A 425 -19.40 4.23 -11.22
C ALA A 425 -19.36 2.71 -11.45
N PRO A 426 -18.62 2.21 -12.45
CA PRO A 426 -18.31 0.79 -12.54
C PRO A 426 -17.67 0.29 -11.25
N ALA A 427 -18.08 -0.87 -10.78
CA ALA A 427 -17.38 -1.57 -9.72
C ALA A 427 -16.35 -2.51 -10.34
N ILE A 428 -15.07 -2.31 -10.02
CA ILE A 428 -14.00 -3.07 -10.64
C ILE A 428 -13.58 -4.18 -9.68
N ALA A 429 -13.76 -5.42 -10.12
CA ALA A 429 -13.27 -6.61 -9.46
C ALA A 429 -11.82 -6.87 -9.86
N VAL A 430 -11.02 -7.35 -8.91
CA VAL A 430 -9.62 -7.73 -9.10
C VAL A 430 -9.50 -9.24 -8.92
N TYR A 431 -8.73 -9.87 -9.78
CA TYR A 431 -8.40 -11.29 -9.77
C TYR A 431 -6.89 -11.44 -9.86
N HIS A 432 -6.37 -12.50 -9.24
CA HIS A 432 -4.94 -12.77 -9.18
C HIS A 432 -4.65 -14.18 -9.64
N LEU A 433 -3.61 -14.35 -10.44
CA LEU A 433 -3.16 -15.66 -10.91
C LEU A 433 -1.64 -15.70 -10.98
N LEU A 434 -1.11 -16.91 -11.12
CA LEU A 434 0.31 -17.16 -11.31
C LEU A 434 0.54 -17.61 -12.76
N ILE A 435 1.51 -17.00 -13.43
CA ILE A 435 1.93 -17.35 -14.80
C ILE A 435 3.44 -17.62 -14.80
N GLU A 436 3.89 -18.63 -15.54
CA GLU A 436 5.31 -18.94 -15.68
C GLU A 436 6.09 -17.77 -16.28
N LYS A 437 7.17 -17.36 -15.63
CA LYS A 437 8.05 -16.26 -16.09
C LYS A 437 8.54 -16.50 -17.52
N ALA A 438 8.83 -17.76 -17.85
CA ALA A 438 9.34 -18.18 -19.15
C ALA A 438 8.32 -18.04 -20.30
N SER A 439 7.03 -17.81 -20.02
CA SER A 439 6.04 -17.55 -21.08
C SER A 439 5.89 -16.07 -21.42
N LEU A 440 6.60 -15.18 -20.71
CA LEU A 440 6.56 -13.74 -20.96
C LEU A 440 7.74 -13.32 -21.84
N ASP A 441 7.45 -12.47 -22.82
CA ASP A 441 8.46 -11.78 -23.64
C ASP A 441 8.80 -10.43 -23.00
N VAL A 442 9.73 -10.45 -22.05
CA VAL A 442 10.17 -9.26 -21.33
C VAL A 442 11.30 -8.59 -22.10
N ARG A 443 11.15 -7.29 -22.38
CA ARG A 443 12.08 -6.55 -23.24
C ARG A 443 12.15 -5.07 -22.88
N VAL A 444 13.26 -4.44 -23.25
CA VAL A 444 13.47 -3.00 -23.13
C VAL A 444 13.41 -2.37 -24.53
N LEU A 445 12.64 -1.30 -24.67
CA LEU A 445 12.69 -0.42 -25.84
C LEU A 445 13.56 0.80 -25.52
N LEU A 446 14.60 1.05 -26.30
CA LEU A 446 15.46 2.23 -26.19
C LEU A 446 15.68 2.83 -27.58
N GLY A 447 15.00 3.95 -27.87
CA GLY A 447 14.92 4.45 -29.24
C GLY A 447 14.25 3.41 -30.15
N ASP A 448 14.89 3.09 -31.28
CA ASP A 448 14.43 2.06 -32.21
C ASP A 448 14.93 0.64 -31.85
N GLU A 449 15.78 0.51 -30.83
CA GLU A 449 16.33 -0.77 -30.40
C GLU A 449 15.37 -1.49 -29.44
N THR A 450 15.19 -2.79 -29.68
CA THR A 450 14.48 -3.70 -28.77
C THR A 450 15.47 -4.69 -28.20
N ILE A 451 15.69 -4.64 -26.89
CA ILE A 451 16.64 -5.47 -26.17
C ILE A 451 15.85 -6.53 -25.40
N PRO A 452 15.94 -7.83 -25.77
CA PRO A 452 15.34 -8.90 -24.99
C PRO A 452 16.03 -9.00 -23.62
N VAL A 453 15.26 -9.30 -22.58
CA VAL A 453 15.78 -9.45 -21.22
C VAL A 453 15.59 -10.89 -20.76
N ASP A 454 16.71 -11.57 -20.50
CA ASP A 454 16.69 -12.90 -19.91
C ASP A 454 16.28 -12.80 -18.44
N ILE A 455 15.18 -13.48 -18.08
CA ILE A 455 14.71 -13.58 -16.71
C ILE A 455 15.25 -14.86 -16.08
N ALA A 456 15.89 -14.72 -14.92
CA ALA A 456 16.48 -15.85 -14.21
C ALA A 456 15.46 -16.94 -13.88
N PRO A 457 15.85 -18.22 -14.03
CA PRO A 457 14.97 -19.33 -13.70
C PRO A 457 14.72 -19.38 -12.18
N GLY A 458 13.44 -19.39 -11.81
CA GLY A 458 13.01 -19.60 -10.42
C GLY A 458 13.04 -21.08 -10.01
N LYS A 459 12.61 -21.34 -8.78
CA LYS A 459 12.35 -22.68 -8.26
C LYS A 459 10.93 -23.13 -8.64
N PRO A 460 10.75 -24.29 -9.30
CA PRO A 460 9.41 -24.76 -9.66
C PRO A 460 8.52 -25.02 -8.44
N GLY A 461 7.23 -24.73 -8.59
CA GLY A 461 6.22 -24.89 -7.55
C GLY A 461 6.01 -23.64 -6.69
N PRO A 462 4.98 -23.63 -5.83
CA PRO A 462 4.71 -22.50 -4.95
C PRO A 462 5.84 -22.33 -3.93
N ALA A 463 6.13 -21.08 -3.57
CA ALA A 463 6.99 -20.80 -2.42
C ALA A 463 6.35 -21.39 -1.16
N ALA A 464 7.11 -22.20 -0.42
CA ALA A 464 6.65 -22.69 0.87
C ALA A 464 6.62 -21.54 1.88
N GLY A 465 5.49 -21.36 2.56
CA GLY A 465 5.40 -20.45 3.70
C GLY A 465 6.25 -20.92 4.87
N THR A 466 6.47 -20.03 5.81
CA THR A 466 7.07 -20.32 7.11
C THR A 466 6.00 -20.70 8.14
N PRO A 467 6.36 -21.45 9.19
CA PRO A 467 5.42 -21.81 10.24
C PRO A 467 4.79 -20.57 10.88
N GLU A 468 3.46 -20.56 10.96
CA GLU A 468 2.70 -19.56 11.71
C GLU A 468 3.05 -19.65 13.21
N LEU A 469 3.04 -18.52 13.91
CA LEU A 469 3.29 -18.43 15.34
C LEU A 469 2.07 -19.01 16.09
N PRO A 470 2.20 -20.14 16.81
CA PRO A 470 1.08 -20.76 17.50
C PRO A 470 0.55 -19.86 18.61
N ASP A 471 -0.74 -19.97 18.94
CA ASP A 471 -1.37 -19.18 20.01
C ASP A 471 -0.89 -19.57 21.41
N ALA A 472 -0.44 -20.81 21.58
CA ALA A 472 0.17 -21.24 22.84
C ALA A 472 1.62 -20.71 22.93
N PRO A 473 2.01 -20.02 24.01
CA PRO A 473 3.37 -19.52 24.15
C PRO A 473 4.38 -20.67 24.17
N SER A 474 5.44 -20.55 23.36
CA SER A 474 6.54 -21.52 23.27
C SER A 474 7.39 -21.62 24.55
N GLY A 475 7.15 -20.76 25.53
CA GLY A 475 7.78 -20.76 26.85
C GLY A 475 6.89 -20.00 27.81
N GLY A 476 6.44 -20.66 28.88
CA GLY A 476 5.50 -20.08 29.84
C GLY A 476 6.01 -18.76 30.39
N VAL A 477 5.32 -17.67 30.06
CA VAL A 477 5.46 -16.41 30.78
C VAL A 477 4.93 -16.67 32.19
N SER A 478 5.64 -16.19 33.20
CA SER A 478 5.14 -16.31 34.57
C SER A 478 3.79 -15.59 34.66
N PRO A 479 2.75 -16.21 35.27
CA PRO A 479 1.45 -15.58 35.37
C PRO A 479 1.60 -14.19 35.98
N ILE A 480 1.00 -13.20 35.34
CA ILE A 480 1.08 -11.79 35.76
C ILE A 480 0.40 -11.65 37.13
N SER A 481 1.18 -11.75 38.20
CA SER A 481 0.69 -11.68 39.58
C SER A 481 0.63 -10.21 40.01
N GLY A 482 -0.55 -9.74 40.44
CA GLY A 482 -0.73 -8.37 40.92
C GLY A 482 -0.59 -7.29 39.85
N GLY A 483 -0.74 -7.62 38.57
CA GLY A 483 -0.67 -6.67 37.46
C GLY A 483 -1.89 -5.77 37.31
N PHE A 484 -1.84 -4.89 36.31
CA PHE A 484 -2.94 -4.03 35.89
C PHE A 484 -3.03 -3.98 34.36
N THR A 485 -4.03 -3.28 33.82
CA THR A 485 -4.29 -3.27 32.37
C THR A 485 -3.98 -1.92 31.77
N VAL A 486 -3.27 -1.92 30.63
CA VAL A 486 -3.00 -0.74 29.81
C VAL A 486 -3.45 -0.97 28.37
N PRO A 487 -3.84 0.06 27.60
CA PRO A 487 -4.10 -0.12 26.18
C PRO A 487 -2.80 -0.46 25.44
N LEU A 488 -2.86 -1.31 24.42
CA LEU A 488 -1.72 -1.77 23.61
C LEU A 488 -0.84 -0.60 23.10
N ARG A 489 -1.41 0.57 22.81
CA ARG A 489 -0.68 1.80 22.44
C ARG A 489 0.42 2.24 23.42
N ARG A 490 0.34 1.80 24.69
CA ARG A 490 1.39 2.05 25.70
C ARG A 490 2.62 1.17 25.48
N LEU A 491 2.45 0.02 24.85
CA LEU A 491 3.47 -1.01 24.68
C LEU A 491 3.95 -1.12 23.23
N ALA A 492 3.15 -0.70 22.26
CA ALA A 492 3.43 -0.94 20.85
C ALA A 492 3.20 0.26 19.93
N TYR A 493 3.86 0.19 18.78
CA TYR A 493 3.51 0.86 17.52
C TYR A 493 2.71 -0.12 16.65
N ALA A 494 1.91 0.38 15.70
CA ALA A 494 1.23 -0.50 14.75
C ALA A 494 1.03 0.14 13.38
N ARG A 495 1.16 -0.67 12.34
CA ARG A 495 0.87 -0.30 10.95
C ARG A 495 -0.08 -1.31 10.33
N SER A 496 -0.94 -0.86 9.42
CA SER A 496 -1.84 -1.75 8.68
C SER A 496 -2.09 -1.23 7.27
N GLY A 497 -2.41 -2.15 6.36
CA GLY A 497 -2.67 -1.87 4.96
C GLY A 497 -3.31 -3.07 4.27
N ASP A 498 -3.63 -2.93 2.98
CA ASP A 498 -4.33 -3.97 2.26
C ASP A 498 -3.43 -5.07 1.71
N LYS A 499 -3.97 -6.26 1.57
CA LYS A 499 -3.35 -7.37 0.83
C LYS A 499 -4.39 -8.10 0.00
N GLY A 500 -4.75 -7.48 -1.12
CA GLY A 500 -5.87 -7.95 -1.95
C GLY A 500 -7.20 -7.71 -1.23
N ASN A 501 -7.89 -8.79 -0.82
CA ASN A 501 -9.10 -8.69 -0.01
C ASN A 501 -8.85 -8.85 1.51
N ASN A 502 -7.60 -9.10 1.88
CA ASN A 502 -7.17 -9.25 3.27
C ASN A 502 -6.62 -7.91 3.80
N ALA A 503 -6.46 -7.81 5.11
CA ALA A 503 -5.73 -6.72 5.74
C ALA A 503 -4.50 -7.26 6.48
N ASN A 504 -3.39 -6.55 6.35
CA ASN A 504 -2.19 -6.74 7.15
C ASN A 504 -2.26 -5.87 8.42
N ILE A 505 -1.78 -6.38 9.56
CA ILE A 505 -1.49 -5.55 10.74
C ILE A 505 -0.14 -5.97 11.34
N GLY A 506 0.84 -5.07 11.29
CA GLY A 506 2.09 -5.17 12.04
C GLY A 506 2.00 -4.51 13.41
N VAL A 507 2.51 -5.17 14.45
CA VAL A 507 2.58 -4.65 15.82
C VAL A 507 4.02 -4.75 16.31
N ILE A 508 4.64 -3.60 16.61
CA ILE A 508 6.04 -3.52 17.05
C ILE A 508 6.09 -3.14 18.53
N ALA A 509 6.76 -3.94 19.34
CA ALA A 509 7.00 -3.59 20.74
C ALA A 509 7.90 -2.34 20.83
N ARG A 510 7.47 -1.35 21.61
CA ARG A 510 8.24 -0.11 21.86
C ARG A 510 9.58 -0.38 22.54
N ARG A 511 9.61 -1.43 23.36
CA ARG A 511 10.77 -1.93 24.07
C ARG A 511 10.81 -3.46 23.93
N PRO A 512 11.97 -4.11 23.76
CA PRO A 512 12.08 -5.57 23.68
C PRO A 512 11.41 -6.29 24.86
N GLU A 513 11.41 -5.69 26.06
CA GLU A 513 10.79 -6.21 27.28
C GLU A 513 9.28 -6.42 27.14
N PHE A 514 8.61 -5.69 26.24
CA PHE A 514 7.17 -5.81 26.01
C PHE A 514 6.79 -6.92 25.03
N ALA A 515 7.75 -7.41 24.23
CA ALA A 515 7.47 -8.32 23.12
C ALA A 515 6.78 -9.61 23.58
N ALA A 516 7.31 -10.25 24.62
CA ALA A 516 6.75 -11.51 25.13
C ALA A 516 5.31 -11.37 25.62
N VAL A 517 4.99 -10.27 26.33
CA VAL A 517 3.65 -9.99 26.84
C VAL A 517 2.67 -9.69 25.71
N ILE A 518 3.12 -8.99 24.66
CA ILE A 518 2.32 -8.74 23.45
C ILE A 518 2.05 -10.05 22.70
N GLU A 519 3.08 -10.85 22.43
CA GLU A 519 2.97 -12.14 21.73
C GLU A 519 2.04 -13.12 22.46
N GLU A 520 2.11 -13.17 23.80
CA GLU A 520 1.26 -14.03 24.61
C GLU A 520 -0.21 -13.61 24.57
N GLN A 521 -0.49 -12.31 24.69
CA GLN A 521 -1.86 -11.82 24.86
C GLN A 521 -2.57 -11.42 23.57
N LEU A 522 -1.84 -11.18 22.48
CA LEU A 522 -2.36 -10.81 21.18
C LEU A 522 -2.43 -12.05 20.26
N THR A 523 -3.22 -13.04 20.67
CA THR A 523 -3.44 -14.31 19.94
C THR A 523 -4.28 -14.10 18.68
N THR A 524 -4.26 -15.08 17.76
CA THR A 524 -5.11 -15.07 16.57
C THR A 524 -6.59 -15.02 16.96
N ASP A 525 -7.02 -15.82 17.95
CA ASP A 525 -8.37 -15.81 18.49
C ASP A 525 -8.82 -14.43 18.99
N ARG A 526 -7.93 -13.72 19.69
CA ARG A 526 -8.25 -12.41 20.25
C ARG A 526 -8.37 -11.34 19.17
N VAL A 527 -7.47 -11.34 18.20
CA VAL A 527 -7.52 -10.42 17.05
C VAL A 527 -8.75 -10.73 16.18
N GLN A 528 -9.05 -12.01 15.97
CA GLN A 528 -10.25 -12.44 15.25
C GLN A 528 -11.52 -11.99 15.95
N ALA A 529 -11.61 -12.14 17.27
CA ALA A 529 -12.75 -11.66 18.05
C ALA A 529 -12.93 -10.14 17.96
N PHE A 530 -11.83 -9.37 17.94
CA PHE A 530 -11.86 -7.91 17.84
C PHE A 530 -12.31 -7.41 16.46
N PHE A 531 -11.97 -8.12 15.38
CA PHE A 531 -12.32 -7.75 14.01
C PHE A 531 -13.45 -8.59 13.39
N GLN A 532 -14.17 -9.39 14.17
CA GLN A 532 -15.17 -10.36 13.68
C GLN A 532 -16.22 -9.75 12.74
N GLN A 533 -16.57 -8.48 12.91
CA GLN A 533 -17.51 -7.75 12.06
C GLN A 533 -17.01 -7.53 10.62
N TYR A 534 -15.71 -7.68 10.39
CA TYR A 534 -15.06 -7.48 9.10
C TYR A 534 -14.68 -8.79 8.40
N LEU A 535 -14.36 -9.84 9.16
CA LEU A 535 -13.71 -11.03 8.64
C LEU A 535 -14.69 -12.00 7.99
N THR A 536 -14.24 -12.66 6.93
CA THR A 536 -14.92 -13.83 6.33
C THR A 536 -14.06 -15.08 6.39
N GLY A 537 -12.78 -14.95 6.76
CA GLY A 537 -11.83 -16.05 6.98
C GLY A 537 -11.18 -15.95 8.36
N GLY A 538 -10.00 -16.58 8.51
CA GLY A 538 -9.27 -16.61 9.76
C GLY A 538 -8.29 -15.45 9.96
N VAL A 539 -7.56 -15.51 11.06
CA VAL A 539 -6.39 -14.65 11.31
C VAL A 539 -5.13 -15.52 11.35
N LYS A 540 -4.12 -15.13 10.58
CA LYS A 540 -2.79 -15.75 10.61
C LYS A 540 -1.80 -14.83 11.31
N ARG A 541 -0.76 -15.41 11.90
CA ARG A 541 0.20 -14.68 12.75
C ARG A 541 1.63 -15.18 12.57
N TRP A 542 2.60 -14.27 12.53
CA TRP A 542 4.04 -14.58 12.47
C TRP A 542 4.85 -13.66 13.38
N SER A 543 5.97 -14.13 13.92
CA SER A 543 6.91 -13.32 14.70
C SER A 543 8.04 -12.79 13.81
N LEU A 544 8.47 -11.55 14.07
CA LEU A 544 9.66 -10.91 13.54
C LEU A 544 10.58 -10.53 14.71
N PRO A 545 11.34 -11.49 15.27
CA PRO A 545 12.14 -11.27 16.46
C PRO A 545 13.18 -10.16 16.32
N GLY A 546 13.72 -9.92 15.10
CA GLY A 546 14.66 -8.84 14.85
C GLY A 546 14.12 -7.44 15.15
N LEU A 547 12.80 -7.26 15.04
CA LEU A 547 12.10 -6.00 15.30
C LEU A 547 11.27 -6.04 16.59
N SER A 548 11.31 -7.13 17.37
CA SER A 548 10.39 -7.34 18.50
C SER A 548 8.92 -7.16 18.09
N ALA A 549 8.54 -7.73 16.95
CA ALA A 549 7.26 -7.47 16.30
C ALA A 549 6.47 -8.74 15.96
N VAL A 550 5.17 -8.57 15.78
CA VAL A 550 4.23 -9.60 15.34
C VAL A 550 3.47 -9.09 14.12
N ASN A 551 3.32 -9.94 13.12
CA ASN A 551 2.56 -9.62 11.91
C ASN A 551 1.29 -10.47 11.83
N PHE A 552 0.16 -9.85 11.48
CA PHE A 552 -1.13 -10.50 11.32
C PHE A 552 -1.66 -10.34 9.89
N ILE A 553 -2.34 -11.38 9.40
CA ILE A 553 -3.15 -11.32 8.19
C ILE A 553 -4.58 -11.66 8.55
N LEU A 554 -5.48 -10.72 8.27
CA LEU A 554 -6.91 -10.79 8.52
C LEU A 554 -7.62 -11.14 7.21
N GLU A 555 -8.14 -12.37 7.10
CA GLU A 555 -8.66 -12.88 5.83
C GLU A 555 -10.08 -12.36 5.51
N GLY A 556 -10.25 -11.82 4.30
CA GLY A 556 -11.52 -11.26 3.82
C GLY A 556 -11.95 -9.95 4.50
N ALA A 557 -11.00 -9.27 5.16
CA ALA A 557 -11.27 -8.12 6.02
C ALA A 557 -11.61 -6.81 5.29
N LEU A 558 -11.59 -6.75 3.96
CA LEU A 558 -11.90 -5.52 3.21
C LEU A 558 -13.26 -5.57 2.50
N GLY A 559 -13.88 -6.75 2.40
CA GLY A 559 -15.19 -6.93 1.76
C GLY A 559 -15.17 -6.79 0.23
N GLY A 560 -16.15 -7.41 -0.44
CA GLY A 560 -16.14 -7.54 -1.89
C GLY A 560 -14.95 -8.38 -2.37
N ARG A 561 -14.22 -7.87 -3.36
CA ARG A 561 -12.95 -8.40 -3.90
C ARG A 561 -11.81 -7.39 -3.71
N GLY A 562 -11.71 -6.78 -2.53
CA GLY A 562 -10.69 -5.77 -2.19
C GLY A 562 -11.09 -4.32 -2.49
N GLY A 563 -10.13 -3.40 -2.29
CA GLY A 563 -10.36 -1.95 -2.19
C GLY A 563 -11.03 -1.27 -3.38
N THR A 564 -10.87 -1.80 -4.60
CA THR A 564 -11.51 -1.26 -5.82
C THR A 564 -13.01 -1.54 -5.88
N SER A 565 -13.46 -2.59 -5.20
CA SER A 565 -14.82 -3.10 -5.29
C SER A 565 -15.61 -2.83 -4.01
N THR A 566 -14.97 -2.77 -2.85
CA THR A 566 -15.63 -2.70 -1.54
C THR A 566 -16.58 -1.51 -1.41
N LEU A 567 -17.63 -1.70 -0.61
CA LEU A 567 -18.50 -0.64 -0.13
C LEU A 567 -18.07 -0.11 1.23
N ARG A 568 -17.05 -0.68 1.90
CA ARG A 568 -16.60 -0.28 3.25
C ARG A 568 -16.01 1.14 3.29
N TYR A 569 -16.08 1.80 4.44
CA TYR A 569 -15.54 3.16 4.58
C TYR A 569 -14.01 3.21 4.51
N ASP A 570 -13.34 2.23 5.11
CA ASP A 570 -11.88 2.04 5.01
C ASP A 570 -11.59 0.91 4.02
N PRO A 571 -11.44 1.22 2.71
CA PRO A 571 -11.24 0.20 1.68
C PRO A 571 -9.85 -0.43 1.70
N GLN A 572 -8.90 0.13 2.46
CA GLN A 572 -7.51 -0.31 2.52
C GLN A 572 -7.10 -0.86 3.89
N GLY A 573 -8.00 -0.81 4.89
CA GLY A 573 -7.68 -1.27 6.25
C GLY A 573 -6.62 -0.43 6.97
N LYS A 574 -6.40 0.83 6.55
CA LYS A 574 -5.36 1.71 7.13
C LYS A 574 -5.64 2.11 8.57
N SER A 575 -6.89 2.01 9.01
CA SER A 575 -7.28 2.30 10.40
C SER A 575 -7.11 1.10 11.34
N PHE A 576 -6.95 -0.12 10.83
CA PHE A 576 -7.01 -1.33 11.66
C PHE A 576 -5.89 -1.40 12.69
N GLY A 577 -4.66 -0.98 12.37
CA GLY A 577 -3.58 -0.87 13.34
C GLY A 577 -3.95 0.07 14.49
N ALA A 578 -4.45 1.27 14.17
CA ALA A 578 -4.88 2.25 15.17
C ALA A 578 -6.06 1.76 16.04
N MET A 579 -6.97 0.96 15.47
CA MET A 579 -8.04 0.32 16.23
C MET A 579 -7.49 -0.73 17.20
N LEU A 580 -6.60 -1.61 16.72
CA LEU A 580 -6.03 -2.70 17.51
C LEU A 580 -5.20 -2.18 18.69
N LEU A 581 -4.56 -1.02 18.55
CA LEU A 581 -3.82 -0.35 19.62
C LEU A 581 -4.67 0.02 20.87
N GLN A 582 -5.99 -0.11 20.81
CA GLN A 582 -6.88 0.08 21.97
C GLN A 582 -7.07 -1.19 22.80
N VAL A 583 -6.65 -2.36 22.29
CA VAL A 583 -6.83 -3.63 22.99
C VAL A 583 -6.17 -3.58 24.38
N PRO A 584 -6.89 -3.94 25.45
CA PRO A 584 -6.36 -3.91 26.81
C PRO A 584 -5.34 -5.04 27.05
N ILE A 585 -4.11 -4.73 27.44
CA ILE A 585 -3.05 -5.70 27.76
C ILE A 585 -2.77 -5.69 29.25
N ALA A 586 -2.78 -6.86 29.88
CA ALA A 586 -2.35 -7.01 31.27
C ALA A 586 -0.83 -6.89 31.35
N VAL A 587 -0.32 -6.14 32.32
CA VAL A 587 1.11 -5.90 32.53
C VAL A 587 1.49 -6.07 34.00
N PRO A 588 2.73 -6.49 34.31
CA PRO A 588 3.23 -6.53 35.69
C PRO A 588 3.21 -5.16 36.37
N ALA A 589 2.86 -5.10 37.66
CA ALA A 589 2.89 -3.84 38.43
C ALA A 589 4.28 -3.23 38.55
N GLU A 590 5.32 -4.07 38.53
CA GLU A 590 6.73 -3.65 38.53
C GLU A 590 7.12 -2.76 37.34
N TRP A 591 6.44 -2.88 36.20
CA TRP A 591 6.72 -2.02 35.04
C TRP A 591 6.35 -0.56 35.29
N ASP A 592 5.32 -0.30 36.10
CA ASP A 592 4.97 1.06 36.50
C ASP A 592 5.96 1.56 37.57
N ALA A 593 6.23 0.74 38.58
CA ALA A 593 7.15 1.08 39.68
C ALA A 593 8.57 1.40 39.18
N ASN A 594 9.03 0.72 38.13
CA ASN A 594 10.36 0.92 37.53
C ASN A 594 10.36 1.94 36.39
N GLY A 595 9.22 2.58 36.09
CA GLY A 595 9.10 3.58 35.04
C GLY A 595 9.16 3.02 33.61
N LEU A 596 9.08 1.71 33.41
CA LEU A 596 9.14 1.06 32.09
C LEU A 596 8.02 1.54 31.15
N LEU A 597 6.84 1.85 31.72
CA LEU A 597 5.65 2.34 31.01
C LEU A 597 5.65 3.84 30.73
N THR A 598 6.66 4.57 31.23
CA THR A 598 6.83 5.97 30.86
C THR A 598 7.22 6.04 29.39
N ARG A 599 6.49 6.86 28.63
CA ARG A 599 6.93 7.22 27.28
C ARG A 599 8.21 8.04 27.45
N ASP A 600 9.28 7.64 26.75
CA ASP A 600 10.47 8.46 26.68
C ASP A 600 10.03 9.87 26.24
N ALA A 601 10.52 10.90 26.93
CA ALA A 601 10.12 12.27 26.62
C ALA A 601 10.47 12.56 25.16
N ALA A 602 9.53 13.14 24.41
CA ALA A 602 9.84 13.66 23.08
C ALA A 602 11.07 14.58 23.20
N PRO A 603 12.02 14.54 22.24
CA PRO A 603 13.14 15.47 22.25
C PRO A 603 12.57 16.88 22.41
N ALA A 604 13.15 17.64 23.35
CA ALA A 604 12.65 18.96 23.71
C ALA A 604 12.49 19.78 22.42
N ARG A 605 11.28 20.27 22.15
CA ARG A 605 11.05 21.22 21.06
C ARG A 605 11.96 22.41 21.33
N GLU A 606 13.06 22.54 20.60
CA GLU A 606 13.68 23.84 20.42
C GLU A 606 12.61 24.70 19.77
N GLN A 607 12.00 25.58 20.58
CA GLN A 607 11.20 26.67 20.06
C GLN A 607 12.16 27.51 19.22
N SER A 608 12.14 27.33 17.90
CA SER A 608 12.75 28.30 17.00
C SER A 608 11.97 29.60 17.16
N VAL A 609 12.50 30.46 18.03
CA VAL A 609 12.12 31.87 18.12
C VAL A 609 12.76 32.57 16.93
N ALA A 610 11.96 32.83 15.89
CA ALA A 610 11.94 34.03 15.04
C ALA A 610 11.38 33.72 13.64
#